data_AF-A0A6G8J7U3-F1
#
_entry.id   AF-A0A6G8J7U3-F1
#
_cell.length_a   1.000
_cell.length_b   1.000
_cell.length_c   1.000
_cell.angle_alpha   90.00
_cell.angle_beta   90.00
_cell.angle_gamma   90.00
#
_symmetry.space_group_name_H-M   'P 1'
#
loop_
_entity.id
_entity.type
_entity.pdbx_description
1 polymer ?
#
loop_
_entity_poly.entity_id
_entity_poly.type
_entity_poly.pdbx_seq_one_letter_code
_entity_poly.pdbx_strand_id
1 'polypeptide(L)'
;MARNELTKNARAIADLIYRKSAGRTHKELARKIGVSESQFSRVFSQYVEWYAVICDELEIELVDSEELAAYRVLARKALDEK
;
A
#
# COMPACT_ATOMS: atom_id res chain seq x y z
N MET A 1 -9.68 3.41 20.93
CA MET A 1 -8.32 3.39 20.35
C MET A 1 -7.72 4.77 20.54
N ALA A 2 -6.53 4.87 21.13
CA ALA A 2 -5.83 6.15 21.25
C ALA A 2 -5.56 6.69 19.84
N ARG A 3 -5.90 7.96 19.58
CA ARG A 3 -5.40 8.70 18.42
C ARG A 3 -3.88 8.63 18.46
N ASN A 4 -3.23 8.01 17.46
CA ASN A 4 -1.97 8.44 16.85
C ASN A 4 -0.90 7.38 16.59
N GLU A 5 -1.13 6.09 16.78
CA GLU A 5 -0.12 5.10 16.34
C GLU A 5 -0.75 4.00 15.50
N LEU A 6 -0.51 4.09 14.18
CA LEU A 6 -0.62 2.93 13.30
C LEU A 6 0.16 1.77 13.91
N THR A 7 -0.42 0.57 13.89
CA THR A 7 0.33 -0.65 14.20
C THR A 7 1.54 -0.77 13.26
N LYS A 8 2.53 -1.59 13.62
CA LYS A 8 3.71 -1.79 12.78
C LYS A 8 3.34 -2.27 11.37
N ASN A 9 2.31 -3.10 11.25
CA ASN A 9 1.85 -3.64 9.98
C ASN A 9 1.07 -2.59 9.17
N ALA A 10 0.13 -1.86 9.79
CA ALA A 10 -0.56 -0.74 9.13
C ALA A 10 0.44 0.34 8.65
N ARG A 11 1.51 0.60 9.40
CA ARG A 11 2.56 1.52 8.94
C ARG A 11 3.28 1.00 7.69
N ALA A 12 3.64 -0.29 7.67
CA ALA A 12 4.29 -0.90 6.51
C ALA A 12 3.40 -0.85 5.25
N ILE A 13 2.09 -1.05 5.42
CA ILE A 13 1.08 -0.92 4.35
C ILE A 13 1.03 0.52 3.85
N ALA A 14 0.92 1.51 4.74
CA ALA A 14 0.89 2.92 4.37
C ALA A 14 2.18 3.32 3.60
N ASP A 15 3.35 2.90 4.10
CA ASP A 15 4.64 3.17 3.46
C ASP A 15 4.75 2.55 2.06
N LEU A 16 4.20 1.34 1.86
CA LEU A 16 4.11 0.73 0.54
C LEU A 16 3.25 1.57 -0.41
N ILE A 17 2.07 2.03 0.04
CA ILE A 17 1.18 2.85 -0.76
C ILE A 17 1.86 4.17 -1.13
N TYR A 18 2.51 4.86 -0.18
CA TYR A 18 3.25 6.10 -0.44
C TYR A 18 4.38 5.92 -1.44
N ARG A 19 5.19 4.85 -1.30
CA ARG A 19 6.28 4.55 -2.25
C ARG A 19 5.76 4.32 -3.66
N LYS A 20 4.68 3.54 -3.82
CA LYS A 20 4.13 3.22 -5.14
C LYS A 20 3.31 4.38 -5.72
N SER A 21 2.71 5.23 -4.88
CA SER A 21 2.03 6.45 -5.33
C SER A 21 3.00 7.52 -5.80
N ALA A 22 4.24 7.56 -5.31
CA ALA A 22 5.25 8.53 -5.76
C ALA A 22 5.56 8.43 -7.27
N GLY A 23 5.37 7.25 -7.87
CA GLY A 23 5.48 7.04 -9.32
C GLY A 23 4.24 7.45 -10.13
N ARG A 24 3.21 8.01 -9.49
CA ARG A 24 1.94 8.42 -10.11
C ARG A 24 1.63 9.86 -9.71
N THR A 25 0.98 10.61 -10.60
CA THR A 25 0.51 11.94 -10.23
C THR A 25 -0.82 11.84 -9.46
N HIS A 26 -1.03 12.74 -8.49
CA HIS A 26 -2.33 12.86 -7.82
C HIS A 26 -3.48 13.07 -8.81
N LYS A 27 -3.22 13.78 -9.92
CA LYS A 27 -4.16 13.97 -11.03
C LYS A 27 -4.64 12.66 -11.65
N GLU A 28 -3.73 11.72 -11.92
CA GLU A 28 -4.08 10.42 -12.50
C GLU A 28 -4.90 9.57 -11.55
N LEU A 29 -4.51 9.55 -10.26
CA LEU A 29 -5.22 8.80 -9.23
C LEU A 29 -6.61 9.39 -8.98
N ALA A 30 -6.72 10.71 -8.85
CA ALA A 30 -7.97 11.43 -8.68
C ALA A 30 -8.95 11.15 -9.83
N ARG A 31 -8.47 11.16 -11.07
CA ARG A 31 -9.27 10.83 -12.26
C ARG A 31 -9.83 9.41 -12.20
N LYS A 32 -9.03 8.42 -11.78
CA LYS A 32 -9.49 7.03 -11.67
C LYS A 32 -10.52 6.84 -10.55
N ILE A 33 -10.39 7.60 -9.47
CA ILE A 33 -11.29 7.53 -8.31
C ILE A 33 -12.58 8.35 -8.57
N GLY A 34 -12.56 9.29 -9.52
CA GLY A 34 -13.71 10.14 -9.83
C GLY A 34 -13.82 11.36 -8.94
N VAL A 35 -12.71 11.85 -8.39
CA VAL A 35 -12.65 13.05 -7.54
C VAL A 35 -11.78 14.13 -8.18
N SER A 36 -11.94 15.38 -7.74
CA SER A 36 -11.03 16.44 -8.17
C SER A 36 -9.62 16.26 -7.57
N GLU A 37 -8.59 16.66 -8.32
CA GLU A 37 -7.19 16.59 -7.86
C GLU A 37 -6.96 17.37 -6.57
N SER A 38 -7.64 18.52 -6.40
CA SER A 38 -7.53 19.36 -5.21
C SER A 38 -8.16 18.71 -3.98
N GLN A 39 -9.32 18.06 -4.12
CA GLN A 39 -9.91 17.25 -3.05
C GLN A 39 -9.00 16.07 -2.72
N PHE A 40 -8.59 15.31 -3.74
CA PHE A 40 -7.73 14.14 -3.57
C PHE A 40 -6.44 14.48 -2.82
N SER A 41 -5.72 15.53 -3.23
CA SER A 41 -4.46 15.93 -2.62
C SER A 41 -4.60 16.31 -1.15
N ARG A 42 -5.75 16.86 -0.74
CA ARG A 42 -6.01 17.25 0.66
C ARG A 42 -6.28 16.06 1.57
N VAL A 43 -6.88 15.01 1.03
CA VAL A 43 -7.35 13.85 1.82
C VAL A 43 -6.47 12.61 1.62
N PHE A 44 -5.50 12.66 0.70
CA PHE A 44 -4.70 11.51 0.31
C PHE A 44 -4.04 10.82 1.51
N SER A 45 -3.30 11.56 2.33
CA SER A 45 -2.61 10.98 3.49
C SER A 45 -3.57 10.33 4.47
N GLN A 46 -4.68 11.01 4.78
CA GLN A 46 -5.72 10.49 5.66
C GLN A 46 -6.34 9.19 5.11
N TYR A 47 -6.61 9.14 3.80
CA TYR A 47 -7.17 7.94 3.17
C TYR A 47 -6.19 6.78 3.17
N VAL A 48 -4.90 7.04 2.93
CA VAL A 48 -3.85 6.01 3.02
C VAL A 48 -3.79 5.43 4.42
N GLU A 49 -3.79 6.27 5.46
CA GLU A 49 -3.79 5.81 6.85
C GLU A 49 -5.02 4.99 7.21
N TRP A 50 -6.22 5.43 6.82
CA TRP A 50 -7.45 4.69 7.07
C TRP A 50 -7.48 3.35 6.36
N TYR A 51 -7.05 3.31 5.11
CA TYR A 51 -7.01 2.08 4.33
C TYR A 51 -6.00 1.09 4.92
N ALA A 52 -4.85 1.58 5.37
CA ALA A 52 -3.85 0.76 6.01
C ALA A 52 -4.34 0.12 7.32
N VAL A 53 -5.08 0.88 8.14
CA VAL A 53 -5.73 0.34 9.35
C VAL A 53 -6.76 -0.72 8.97
N ILE A 54 -7.62 -0.47 7.99
CA ILE A 54 -8.64 -1.44 7.56
C ILE A 54 -7.98 -2.73 7.06
N CYS A 55 -6.92 -2.64 6.25
CA CYS A 55 -6.20 -3.81 5.77
C CYS A 55 -5.56 -4.60 6.91
N ASP A 56 -4.98 -3.92 7.89
CA ASP A 56 -4.40 -4.57 9.06
C ASP A 56 -5.46 -5.28 9.93
N GLU A 57 -6.55 -4.60 10.25
CA GLU A 57 -7.66 -5.13 11.07
C GLU A 57 -8.38 -6.31 10.40
N LEU A 58 -8.37 -6.37 9.07
CA LEU A 58 -8.97 -7.46 8.28
C LEU A 58 -7.96 -8.53 7.87
N GLU A 59 -6.72 -8.47 8.36
CA GLU A 59 -5.65 -9.40 8.03
C GLU A 59 -5.40 -9.53 6.51
N ILE A 60 -5.56 -8.42 5.77
CA ILE A 60 -5.32 -8.36 4.33
C ILE A 60 -3.84 -8.08 4.09
N GLU A 61 -3.13 -9.07 3.54
CA GLU A 61 -1.75 -8.90 3.12
C GLU A 61 -1.66 -8.14 1.78
N LEU A 62 -0.99 -6.99 1.83
CA LEU A 62 -0.64 -6.22 0.64
C LEU A 62 0.84 -6.45 0.32
N VAL A 63 1.11 -7.12 -0.79
CA VAL A 63 2.46 -7.39 -1.27
C VAL A 63 2.65 -6.74 -2.63
N ASP A 64 3.81 -6.13 -2.83
CA ASP A 64 4.16 -5.61 -4.14
C ASP A 64 4.30 -6.73 -5.17
N SER A 65 3.73 -6.55 -6.36
CA SER A 65 3.74 -7.59 -7.38
C SER A 65 5.13 -7.92 -7.91
N GLU A 66 6.07 -6.96 -7.92
CA GLU A 66 7.46 -7.17 -8.33
C GLU A 66 8.22 -7.95 -7.26
N GLU A 67 8.03 -7.59 -5.98
CA GLU A 67 8.60 -8.33 -4.85
C GLU A 67 8.03 -9.76 -4.78
N LEU A 68 6.73 -9.92 -4.98
CA LEU A 68 6.08 -11.24 -5.03
C LEU A 68 6.65 -12.10 -6.16
N ALA A 69 6.92 -11.52 -7.32
CA ALA A 69 7.56 -12.24 -8.42
C ALA A 69 8.99 -12.67 -8.06
N ALA A 70 9.77 -11.81 -7.41
CA ALA A 70 11.12 -12.13 -6.94
C ALA A 70 11.10 -13.27 -5.90
N TYR A 71 10.19 -13.22 -4.93
CA TYR A 71 10.01 -14.29 -3.94
C TYR A 71 9.64 -15.63 -4.59
N ARG A 72 8.78 -15.62 -5.61
CA ARG A 72 8.43 -16.84 -6.36
C ARG A 72 9.64 -17.45 -7.08
N VAL A 73 10.51 -16.62 -7.65
CA VAL A 73 11.74 -17.09 -8.32
C VAL A 73 12.72 -17.67 -7.31
N LEU A 74 12.92 -17.03 -6.15
CA LEU A 74 13.78 -17.54 -5.08
C LEU A 74 13.25 -18.84 -4.50
N ALA A 75 11.94 -18.92 -4.23
CA ALA A 75 11.31 -20.14 -3.74
C ALA A 75 11.46 -21.31 -4.72
N ARG A 76 11.33 -21.03 -6.03
CA ARG A 76 11.52 -22.06 -7.07
C ARG A 76 12.97 -22.56 -7.12
N LYS A 77 13.96 -21.66 -7.05
CA LYS A 77 15.37 -22.05 -6.97
C LYS A 77 15.68 -22.91 -5.74
N ALA A 78 15.14 -22.56 -4.58
CA ALA A 78 15.33 -23.33 -3.35
C ALA A 78 14.67 -24.72 -3.38
N LEU A 79 13.63 -24.90 -4.20
CA LEU A 79 13.00 -26.20 -4.43
C LEU A 79 13.75 -27.04 -5.48
N ASP A 80 14.32 -26.40 -6.50
CA ASP A 80 15.12 -27.07 -7.54
C ASP A 80 16.53 -27.47 -7.03
N GLU A 81 17.01 -26.88 -5.94
CA GLU A 81 18.28 -27.23 -5.26
C GLU A 81 18.16 -28.38 -4.23
N LYS A 82 16.97 -28.97 -4.06
CA LYS A 82 16.71 -30.15 -3.23
C LYS A 82 16.50 -31.41 -4.06
#